data_AF-A0A2E2MM93-F1
#
_entry.id   AF-A0A2E2MM93-F1
#
_cell.length_a   1.000
_cell.length_b   1.000
_cell.length_c   1.000
_cell.angle_alpha   90.00
_cell.angle_beta   90.00
_cell.angle_gamma   90.00
#
_symmetry.space_group_name_H-M   'P 1'
#
loop_
_entity.id
_entity.type
_entity.pdbx_description
1 polymer ?
#
loop_
_entity_poly.entity_id
_entity_poly.type
_entity_poly.pdbx_seq_one_letter_code
_entity_poly.pdbx_strand_id
1 'polypeptide(L)' 'MGTQVHYIPVYRHPVHRDLCADAAREFPEAEAYYAECLTLPLHQGMRDEDAQRVATAVRELLGA' A
#
# COMPACT_ATOMS: atom_id res chain seq x y z
N MET A 1 13.84 1.25 -5.39
CA MET A 1 12.75 0.75 -4.52
C MET A 1 11.69 0.14 -5.42
N GLY A 2 11.37 -1.16 -5.25
CA GLY A 2 10.44 -1.88 -6.13
C GLY A 2 9.03 -2.07 -5.56
N THR A 3 8.79 -1.60 -4.33
CA THR A 3 7.50 -1.66 -3.63
C THR A 3 7.17 -0.28 -3.08
N GLN A 4 5.89 -0.06 -2.80
CA GLN A 4 5.38 1.20 -2.24
C GLN A 4 4.15 0.92 -1.36
N VAL A 5 3.84 1.82 -0.44
CA VAL A 5 2.55 1.89 0.27
C VAL A 5 1.64 2.86 -0.49
N HIS A 6 0.47 2.39 -0.92
CA HIS A 6 -0.47 3.15 -1.75
C HIS A 6 -1.78 3.42 -1.02
N TYR A 7 -2.27 4.65 -1.04
CA TYR A 7 -1.47 5.86 -0.82
C TYR A 7 -1.86 6.40 0.54
N ILE A 8 -1.00 7.24 1.13
CA ILE A 8 -1.38 8.01 2.31
C ILE A 8 -2.70 8.71 2.01
N PRO A 9 -3.76 8.52 2.82
CA PRO A 9 -5.04 9.17 2.56
C PRO A 9 -4.87 10.69 2.48
N VAL A 10 -5.52 11.34 1.51
CA VAL A 10 -5.28 12.76 1.18
C VAL A 10 -5.39 13.66 2.42
N TYR A 11 -6.38 13.42 3.28
CA TYR A 11 -6.60 14.18 4.51
C TYR A 11 -5.48 14.04 5.56
N ARG A 12 -4.59 13.04 5.44
CA ARG A 12 -3.40 12.89 6.28
C ARG A 12 -2.23 13.78 5.84
N HIS A 13 -2.28 14.37 4.64
CA HIS A 13 -1.21 15.27 4.19
C HIS A 13 -1.24 16.60 4.97
N PRO A 14 -0.08 17.17 5.34
CA PRO A 14 0.00 18.38 6.17
C PRO A 14 -0.81 19.58 5.67
N VAL A 15 -0.94 19.72 4.34
CA VAL A 15 -1.69 20.81 3.70
C VAL A 15 -3.21 20.74 3.97
N HIS A 16 -3.73 19.58 4.37
CA HIS A 16 -5.15 19.37 4.64
C HIS A 16 -5.49 19.35 6.14
N ARG A 17 -4.51 19.56 7.03
CA ARG A 17 -4.69 19.47 8.48
C ARG A 17 -5.87 20.32 8.99
N ASP A 18 -6.02 21.53 8.46
CA ASP A 18 -7.01 22.48 8.92
C ASP A 18 -8.41 22.23 8.31
N LEU A 19 -8.52 21.35 7.30
CA LEU A 19 -9.76 20.98 6.63
C LEU A 19 -10.34 19.65 7.14
N CYS A 20 -9.56 18.87 7.88
CA CYS A 20 -9.80 17.45 8.11
C CYS A 20 -9.53 17.05 9.56
N ALA A 21 -10.06 17.79 10.53
CA ALA A 21 -9.77 17.62 11.95
C ALA A 21 -10.10 16.21 12.50
N ASP A 22 -11.13 15.54 11.97
CA ASP A 22 -11.59 14.21 12.41
C ASP A 22 -11.65 13.17 11.26
N ALA A 23 -10.91 13.41 10.18
CA ALA A 23 -11.07 12.65 8.93
C ALA A 23 -10.79 11.15 9.04
N ALA A 24 -9.91 10.71 9.95
CA ALA A 24 -9.70 9.27 10.17
C ALA A 24 -10.96 8.55 10.68
N ARG A 25 -11.83 9.26 11.44
CA ARG A 25 -13.12 8.75 11.89
C ARG A 25 -14.18 8.79 10.79
N GLU A 26 -14.10 9.78 9.91
CA GLU A 26 -15.03 9.96 8.79
C GLU A 26 -14.74 8.99 7.63
N PHE A 27 -13.49 8.55 7.47
CA PHE A 27 -13.03 7.67 6.39
C PHE A 27 -12.37 6.38 6.91
N PRO A 28 -13.05 5.55 7.73
CA PRO A 28 -12.46 4.36 8.35
C PRO A 28 -11.98 3.33 7.33
N GLU A 29 -12.65 3.22 6.17
CA GLU A 29 -12.26 2.29 5.10
C GLU A 29 -10.95 2.71 4.41
N ALA A 30 -10.71 4.02 4.27
CA ALA A 30 -9.46 4.53 3.72
C ALA A 30 -8.29 4.28 4.68
N GLU A 31 -8.53 4.41 5.99
CA GLU A 31 -7.57 4.03 7.03
C GLU A 31 -7.25 2.54 7.00
N ALA A 32 -8.28 1.69 6.98
CA ALA A 32 -8.12 0.25 6.94
C ALA A 32 -7.32 -0.20 5.71
N TYR A 33 -7.69 0.31 4.52
CA TYR A 33 -6.96 0.01 3.29
C TYR A 33 -5.49 0.43 3.37
N TYR A 34 -5.20 1.66 3.82
CA TYR A 34 -3.82 2.15 3.89
C TYR A 34 -2.97 1.37 4.91
N ALA A 35 -3.57 0.91 6.02
CA ALA A 35 -2.89 0.14 7.05
C ALA A 35 -2.47 -1.27 6.57
N GLU A 36 -3.19 -1.85 5.62
CA GLU A 36 -3.02 -3.24 5.19
C GLU A 36 -2.44 -3.38 3.77
N CYS A 37 -2.43 -2.31 2.97
CA CYS A 37 -2.01 -2.37 1.57
C CYS A 37 -0.49 -2.36 1.39
N LEU A 38 0.00 -3.29 0.57
CA LEU A 38 1.36 -3.29 0.03
C LEU A 38 1.31 -3.40 -1.50
N THR A 39 2.02 -2.52 -2.20
CA THR A 39 2.17 -2.62 -3.65
C THR A 39 3.39 -3.45 -4.00
N LEU A 40 3.14 -4.50 -4.78
CA LEU A 40 4.17 -5.39 -5.30
C LEU A 40 4.78 -4.85 -6.60
N PRO A 41 6.01 -5.24 -6.96
CA PRO A 41 6.63 -4.85 -8.21
C PRO A 41 5.76 -5.26 -9.41
N LEU A 42 5.46 -4.31 -10.29
CA LEU A 42 4.79 -4.56 -11.56
C LEU A 42 5.28 -3.54 -12.60
N HIS A 43 6.06 -4.00 -13.58
CA HIS A 43 6.55 -3.16 -14.66
C HIS A 43 6.83 -3.99 -15.92
N GLN A 44 6.82 -3.33 -17.09
CA GLN A 44 6.94 -3.98 -18.41
C GLN A 44 8.18 -4.88 -18.59
N GLY A 45 9.27 -4.61 -17.85
CA GLY A 45 10.50 -5.41 -17.92
C GLY A 45 10.50 -6.69 -17.08
N MET A 46 9.42 -7.04 -16.40
CA MET A 46 9.35 -8.28 -15.61
C MET A 46 9.13 -9.48 -16.52
N ARG A 47 9.85 -10.56 -16.24
CA ARG A 47 9.56 -11.89 -16.78
C ARG A 47 8.71 -12.69 -15.80
N ASP A 48 8.19 -13.81 -16.26
CA ASP A 48 7.40 -14.72 -15.43
C ASP A 48 8.19 -15.21 -14.20
N GLU A 49 9.50 -15.41 -14.31
CA GLU A 49 10.34 -15.81 -13.18
C GLU A 49 10.44 -14.70 -12.11
N ASP A 50 10.40 -13.44 -12.51
CA ASP A 50 10.45 -12.29 -11.59
C ASP A 50 9.14 -12.21 -10.79
N ALA A 51 8.00 -12.41 -11.46
CA ALA A 51 6.69 -12.49 -10.80
C ALA A 51 6.62 -13.68 -9.84
N GLN A 52 7.13 -14.85 -10.26
CA GLN A 52 7.15 -16.05 -9.43
C GLN A 52 8.02 -15.86 -8.18
N ARG A 53 9.18 -15.21 -8.33
CA ARG A 53 10.05 -14.87 -7.20
C ARG A 53 9.34 -13.96 -6.19
N VAL A 54 8.65 -12.92 -6.66
CA VAL A 54 7.86 -12.04 -5.78
C VAL A 54 6.79 -12.85 -5.04
N ALA A 55 6.02 -13.67 -5.76
CA ALA A 55 4.96 -14.46 -5.16
C ALA A 55 5.46 -15.46 -4.12
N THR A 56 6.60 -16.12 -4.37
CA THR A 56 7.23 -17.03 -3.42
C THR A 56 7.71 -16.30 -2.18
N ALA A 57 8.40 -15.16 -2.33
CA ALA A 57 8.85 -14.37 -1.18
C ALA A 57 7.68 -13.90 -0.29
N VAL A 58 6.56 -13.51 -0.92
CA VAL A 58 5.35 -13.12 -0.17
C VAL A 58 4.77 -14.30 0.61
N ARG A 59 4.69 -15.50 0.01
CA ARG A 59 4.21 -16.71 0.70
C ARG A 59 5.09 -17.11 1.88
N GLU A 60 6.41 -17.10 1.68
CA GLU A 60 7.39 -17.41 2.74
C GLU A 60 7.26 -16.45 3.93
N LEU A 61 7.09 -15.15 3.68
CA LEU A 61 6.89 -14.15 4.74
C LEU A 61 5.57 -14.34 5.50
N LEU A 62 4.53 -14.82 4.84
CA LEU A 62 3.22 -15.08 5.44
C LEU A 62 3.13 -16.47 6.11
N GLY A 63 4.17 -17.29 6.01
CA GLY A 63 4.16 -18.66 6.55
C GLY A 63 3.20 -19.61 5.82
N ALA A 64 2.91 -19.33 4.55
CA ALA A 64 2.04 -20.11 3.68
C ALA A 64 2.81 -21.01 2.71
#